data_AF-A0A5M5C5I0-F1
#
_entry.id   AF-A0A5M5C5I0-F1
#
_cell.length_a   1.000
_cell.length_b   1.000
_cell.length_c   1.000
_cell.angle_alpha   90.00
_cell.angle_beta   90.00
_cell.angle_gamma   90.00
#
_symmetry.space_group_name_H-M   'P 1'
#
loop_
_entity.id
_entity.type
_entity.pdbx_description
1 polymer ?
#
loop_
_entity_poly.entity_id
_entity_poly.type
_entity_poly.pdbx_seq_one_letter_code
_entity_poly.pdbx_strand_id
1 'polypeptide(L)'
;NMTELGADDLGAVEPYGWSEICSAGKFKVEKTDDHVKVTFSFTLLSGEKFEGSYEGAYSEIKQSTTNILTLNGEKTRDIKATFYEKTDAGVALYLTPSGISSAADLENVNSYYVRLFVPNAGLNGQEVDITDTNLAFEFTYYSPYDEERIQISKGHLEDAAGTFSVSKSADNEYSLTLNLKYLGDNSLKISGNYNGAFAVYDTTIPNEYRLGADGTPVTIQSVVIDKTDADICVIYLSRQPGITTVAGMSAADAVVRLSKTMLDGVLRGFSGDDENVKISITYEGVTYSRANTTLGNLALGGRTSVSLQGNEVEMTFEVVGIKKYGDASLSGYYKGAVTVIE
;
A
#
# COMPACT_ATOMS: atom_id res chain seq x y z
N ASN A 1 -19.51 9.52 33.43
CA ASN A 1 -19.59 9.05 34.81
C ASN A 1 -20.99 9.34 35.33
N MET A 2 -21.87 8.34 35.40
CA MET A 2 -23.23 8.49 35.97
C MET A 2 -23.31 7.97 37.42
N THR A 3 -22.16 7.74 38.06
CA THR A 3 -22.05 7.03 39.34
C THR A 3 -21.82 7.94 40.55
N GLU A 4 -21.81 9.27 40.38
CA GLU A 4 -21.56 10.27 41.45
C GLU A 4 -20.24 10.12 42.23
N LEU A 5 -19.35 9.20 41.83
CA LEU A 5 -18.05 8.99 42.47
C LEU A 5 -17.03 10.06 42.07
N GLY A 6 -16.25 10.54 43.03
CA GLY A 6 -15.16 11.48 42.80
C GLY A 6 -14.02 10.84 42.01
N ALA A 7 -13.19 11.65 41.34
CA ALA A 7 -12.03 11.13 40.59
C ALA A 7 -11.04 10.36 41.48
N ASP A 8 -11.00 10.67 42.77
CA ASP A 8 -10.16 10.03 43.78
C ASP A 8 -10.73 8.69 44.28
N ASP A 9 -12.00 8.37 43.97
CA ASP A 9 -12.67 7.12 44.34
C ASP A 9 -12.55 6.04 43.24
N LEU A 10 -11.82 6.32 42.15
CA LEU A 10 -11.64 5.42 41.02
C LEU A 10 -10.26 4.74 41.07
N GLY A 11 -10.24 3.46 41.43
CA GLY A 11 -9.06 2.61 41.27
C GLY A 11 -8.93 2.14 39.81
N ALA A 12 -7.84 2.51 39.14
CA ALA A 12 -7.51 1.96 37.83
C ALA A 12 -6.94 0.55 37.99
N VAL A 13 -7.56 -0.43 37.33
CA VAL A 13 -7.06 -1.81 37.26
C VAL A 13 -6.41 -2.01 35.89
N GLU A 14 -5.16 -2.47 35.87
CA GLU A 14 -4.49 -2.80 34.62
C GLU A 14 -5.19 -3.96 33.89
N PRO A 15 -5.32 -3.92 32.56
CA PRO A 15 -6.05 -4.92 31.78
C PRO A 15 -5.60 -6.37 31.99
N TYR A 16 -4.35 -6.58 32.42
CA TYR A 16 -3.75 -7.90 32.63
C TYR A 16 -3.60 -8.28 34.13
N GLY A 17 -3.96 -7.38 35.06
CA GLY A 17 -3.80 -7.58 36.51
C GLY A 17 -5.01 -8.23 37.21
N TRP A 18 -6.05 -8.61 36.46
CA TRP A 18 -7.31 -9.10 37.04
C TRP A 18 -7.18 -10.37 37.89
N SER A 19 -6.25 -11.27 37.56
CA SER A 19 -5.98 -12.47 38.35
C SER A 19 -5.36 -12.18 39.72
N GLU A 20 -4.79 -10.99 39.91
CA GLU A 20 -4.19 -10.55 41.17
C GLU A 20 -5.23 -9.90 42.10
N ILE A 21 -6.47 -9.73 41.64
CA ILE A 21 -7.50 -8.95 42.34
C ILE A 21 -8.81 -9.75 42.49
N CYS A 22 -9.13 -10.67 41.56
CA CYS A 22 -10.36 -11.47 41.58
C CYS A 22 -10.10 -12.97 41.82
N SER A 23 -10.89 -13.60 42.69
CA SER A 23 -10.86 -15.05 42.97
C SER A 23 -11.84 -15.84 42.11
N ALA A 24 -12.98 -15.25 41.76
CA ALA A 24 -14.03 -15.88 40.96
C ALA A 24 -14.93 -14.80 40.34
N GLY A 25 -15.68 -15.14 39.30
CA GLY A 25 -16.67 -14.23 38.75
C GLY A 25 -17.63 -14.87 37.77
N LYS A 26 -18.71 -14.14 37.48
CA LYS A 26 -19.70 -14.46 36.46
C LYS A 26 -19.97 -13.20 35.64
N PHE A 27 -20.05 -13.40 34.33
CA PHE A 27 -20.36 -12.37 33.37
C PHE A 27 -21.44 -12.90 32.42
N LYS A 28 -22.48 -12.11 32.19
CA LYS A 28 -23.59 -12.46 31.31
C LYS A 28 -23.93 -11.26 30.42
N VAL A 29 -24.07 -11.52 29.13
CA VAL A 29 -24.55 -10.55 28.14
C VAL A 29 -25.77 -11.13 27.46
N GLU A 30 -26.84 -10.35 27.42
CA GLU A 30 -28.08 -10.65 26.71
C GLU A 30 -28.34 -9.50 25.75
N LYS A 31 -28.56 -9.82 24.47
CA LYS A 31 -28.73 -8.83 23.40
C LYS A 31 -30.09 -9.02 22.73
N THR A 32 -30.82 -7.92 22.54
CA THR A 32 -31.96 -7.81 21.62
C THR A 32 -31.59 -6.85 20.49
N ASP A 33 -32.50 -6.62 19.55
CA ASP A 33 -32.26 -5.75 18.39
C ASP A 33 -31.85 -4.32 18.81
N ASP A 34 -32.41 -3.80 19.90
CA ASP A 34 -32.27 -2.41 20.35
C ASP A 34 -31.68 -2.23 21.76
N HIS A 35 -31.53 -3.31 22.54
CA HIS A 35 -31.03 -3.25 23.91
C HIS A 35 -29.94 -4.29 24.18
N VAL A 36 -29.03 -3.94 25.09
CA VAL A 36 -28.11 -4.89 25.70
C VAL A 36 -28.29 -4.88 27.21
N LYS A 37 -28.28 -6.08 27.79
CA LYS A 37 -28.23 -6.29 29.22
C LYS A 37 -26.91 -6.97 29.56
N VAL A 38 -26.07 -6.29 30.31
CA VAL A 38 -24.81 -6.80 30.83
C VAL A 38 -24.95 -6.95 32.33
N THR A 39 -24.67 -8.13 32.87
CA THR A 39 -24.56 -8.32 34.32
C THR A 39 -23.23 -8.97 34.65
N PHE A 40 -22.59 -8.47 35.70
CA PHE A 40 -21.34 -9.01 36.21
C PHE A 40 -21.35 -9.06 37.73
N SER A 41 -20.71 -10.09 38.26
CA SER A 41 -20.46 -10.27 39.69
C SER A 41 -19.12 -10.94 39.84
N PHE A 42 -18.18 -10.25 40.45
CA PHE A 42 -16.83 -10.72 40.74
C PHE A 42 -16.63 -10.78 42.24
N THR A 43 -15.98 -11.83 42.71
CA THR A 43 -15.48 -11.95 44.07
C THR A 43 -14.01 -11.56 44.06
N LEU A 44 -13.65 -10.53 44.83
CA LEU A 44 -12.26 -10.10 44.98
C LEU A 44 -11.47 -11.10 45.84
N LEU A 45 -10.13 -11.05 45.79
CA LEU A 45 -9.28 -11.84 46.68
C LEU A 45 -9.49 -11.48 48.16
N SER A 46 -9.94 -10.24 48.45
CA SER A 46 -10.35 -9.81 49.80
C SER A 46 -11.63 -10.50 50.29
N GLY A 47 -12.37 -11.17 49.40
CA GLY A 47 -13.69 -11.76 49.67
C GLY A 47 -14.86 -10.80 49.43
N GLU A 48 -14.60 -9.53 49.16
CA GLU A 48 -15.63 -8.55 48.79
C GLU A 48 -16.20 -8.84 47.40
N LYS A 49 -17.42 -8.35 47.14
CA LYS A 49 -18.08 -8.52 45.85
C LYS A 49 -18.13 -7.20 45.09
N PHE A 50 -17.68 -7.25 43.84
CA PHE A 50 -17.82 -6.19 42.88
C PHE A 50 -18.87 -6.59 41.85
N GLU A 51 -20.02 -5.94 41.90
CA GLU A 51 -21.18 -6.30 41.08
C GLU A 51 -21.68 -5.09 40.31
N GLY A 52 -22.21 -5.34 39.11
CA GLY A 52 -22.80 -4.29 38.30
C GLY A 52 -23.71 -4.84 37.24
N SER A 53 -24.64 -3.99 36.83
CA SER A 53 -25.55 -4.27 35.73
C SER A 53 -25.74 -3.04 34.88
N TYR A 54 -25.77 -3.24 33.58
CA TYR A 54 -26.24 -2.27 32.61
C TYR A 54 -27.41 -2.89 31.83
N GLU A 55 -28.47 -2.12 31.64
CA GLU A 55 -29.57 -2.47 30.76
C GLU A 55 -30.02 -1.20 30.05
N GLY A 56 -29.91 -1.17 28.73
CA GLY A 56 -30.21 0.03 27.99
C GLY A 56 -29.95 -0.11 26.50
N ALA A 57 -30.36 0.93 25.77
CA ALA A 57 -30.07 1.08 24.37
C ALA A 57 -28.55 1.18 24.18
N TYR A 58 -28.02 0.34 23.31
CA TYR A 58 -26.62 0.43 22.89
C TYR A 58 -26.56 1.06 21.51
N SER A 59 -25.53 1.84 21.27
CA SER A 59 -25.06 2.05 19.90
C SER A 59 -24.17 0.86 19.58
N GLU A 60 -24.36 0.22 18.43
CA GLU A 60 -23.32 -0.68 17.94
C GLU A 60 -22.00 0.09 17.95
N ILE A 61 -21.02 -0.44 18.68
CA ILE A 61 -19.65 -0.07 18.40
C ILE A 61 -19.44 -0.55 16.97
N LYS A 62 -19.49 0.39 16.02
CA LYS A 62 -18.84 0.19 14.71
C LYS A 62 -17.50 -0.45 15.04
N GLN A 63 -17.22 -1.63 14.47
CA GLN A 63 -15.97 -2.39 14.61
C GLN A 63 -14.79 -1.48 15.01
N SER A 64 -13.98 -1.94 15.98
CA SER A 64 -12.73 -1.32 16.47
C SER A 64 -12.24 -0.15 15.59
N THR A 65 -12.20 1.06 16.15
CA THR A 65 -11.71 2.26 15.45
C THR A 65 -10.22 2.18 15.11
N THR A 66 -9.51 1.19 15.64
CA THR A 66 -8.11 0.90 15.32
C THR A 66 -8.07 -0.08 14.15
N ASN A 67 -7.70 0.43 12.98
CA ASN A 67 -7.51 -0.35 11.75
C ASN A 67 -6.20 -1.15 11.85
N ILE A 68 -6.28 -2.46 12.06
CA ILE A 68 -5.13 -3.31 12.40
C ILE A 68 -5.13 -4.64 11.66
N LEU A 69 -3.93 -5.19 11.49
CA LEU A 69 -3.68 -6.57 11.08
C LEU A 69 -2.76 -7.24 12.11
N THR A 70 -3.13 -8.43 12.55
CA THR A 70 -2.35 -9.27 13.46
C THR A 70 -1.92 -10.55 12.74
N LEU A 71 -0.62 -10.76 12.67
CA LEU A 71 -0.02 -11.98 12.14
C LEU A 71 0.37 -12.91 13.29
N ASN A 72 -0.03 -14.18 13.20
CA ASN A 72 0.26 -15.26 14.14
C ASN A 72 -0.15 -14.99 15.61
N GLY A 73 -1.06 -14.04 15.85
CA GLY A 73 -1.49 -13.66 17.19
C GLY A 73 -0.44 -12.89 18.02
N GLU A 74 0.73 -12.61 17.47
CA GLU A 74 1.86 -11.99 18.19
C GLU A 74 2.18 -10.58 17.70
N LYS A 75 2.03 -10.31 16.39
CA LYS A 75 2.43 -9.04 15.78
C LYS A 75 1.24 -8.30 15.20
N THR A 76 0.59 -7.49 16.04
CA THR A 76 -0.43 -6.51 15.63
C THR A 76 0.25 -5.27 15.05
N ARG A 77 -0.21 -4.82 13.88
CA ARG A 77 0.29 -3.64 13.19
C ARG A 77 -0.88 -2.80 12.67
N ASP A 78 -0.72 -1.48 12.70
CA ASP A 78 -1.67 -0.58 12.05
C ASP A 78 -1.66 -0.79 10.54
N ILE A 79 -2.83 -0.72 9.93
CA ILE A 79 -2.99 -0.69 8.48
C ILE A 79 -2.65 0.71 8.01
N LYS A 80 -1.67 0.82 7.10
CA LYS A 80 -1.16 2.12 6.60
C LYS A 80 -1.61 2.45 5.19
N ALA A 81 -2.01 1.45 4.41
CA ALA A 81 -2.56 1.65 3.07
C ALA A 81 -3.63 0.61 2.75
N THR A 82 -4.63 1.05 2.00
CA THR A 82 -5.78 0.24 1.58
C THR A 82 -6.21 0.59 0.17
N PHE A 83 -6.45 -0.43 -0.65
CA PHE A 83 -6.89 -0.28 -2.04
C PHE A 83 -8.09 -1.15 -2.36
N TYR A 84 -9.00 -0.69 -3.23
CA TYR A 84 -10.11 -1.50 -3.70
C TYR A 84 -10.11 -1.59 -5.23
N GLU A 85 -10.29 -2.81 -5.74
CA GLU A 85 -10.50 -3.09 -7.15
C GLU A 85 -11.95 -3.50 -7.34
N LYS A 86 -12.74 -2.66 -8.02
CA LYS A 86 -14.15 -2.94 -8.29
C LYS A 86 -14.27 -3.75 -9.57
N THR A 87 -15.07 -4.82 -9.52
CA THR A 87 -15.46 -5.61 -10.69
C THR A 87 -16.99 -5.67 -10.78
N ASP A 88 -17.51 -6.21 -11.88
CA ASP A 88 -18.97 -6.44 -12.01
C ASP A 88 -19.47 -7.48 -10.99
N ALA A 89 -18.62 -8.41 -10.57
CA ALA A 89 -18.96 -9.50 -9.67
C ALA A 89 -18.88 -9.11 -8.17
N GLY A 90 -18.04 -8.12 -7.83
CA GLY A 90 -17.77 -7.75 -6.44
C GLY A 90 -16.63 -6.76 -6.30
N VAL A 91 -15.89 -6.87 -5.20
CA VAL A 91 -14.74 -6.02 -4.90
C VAL A 91 -13.61 -6.86 -4.33
N ALA A 92 -12.38 -6.58 -4.76
CA ALA A 92 -11.17 -7.03 -4.08
C ALA A 92 -10.63 -5.91 -3.19
N LEU A 93 -10.45 -6.20 -1.91
CA LEU A 93 -9.97 -5.27 -0.90
C LEU A 93 -8.53 -5.65 -0.52
N TYR A 94 -7.62 -4.70 -0.66
CA TYR A 94 -6.21 -4.83 -0.34
C TYR A 94 -5.90 -4.05 0.92
N LEU A 95 -5.19 -4.67 1.86
CA LEU A 95 -4.79 -4.03 3.12
C LEU A 95 -3.32 -4.37 3.40
N THR A 96 -2.54 -3.36 3.79
CA THR A 96 -1.14 -3.56 4.16
C THR A 96 -0.72 -2.69 5.35
N PRO A 97 0.13 -3.22 6.26
CA PRO A 97 0.82 -2.40 7.26
C PRO A 97 1.93 -1.50 6.69
N SER A 98 2.25 -1.63 5.40
CA SER A 98 3.27 -0.81 4.73
C SER A 98 2.69 0.54 4.27
N GLY A 99 3.43 1.62 4.50
CA GLY A 99 3.02 2.98 4.13
C GLY A 99 3.30 3.27 2.65
N ILE A 100 2.55 2.62 1.76
CA ILE A 100 2.61 2.87 0.31
C ILE A 100 1.52 3.84 -0.12
N SER A 101 1.77 4.59 -1.19
CA SER A 101 0.82 5.57 -1.73
C SER A 101 0.14 5.12 -3.03
N SER A 102 0.68 4.09 -3.70
CA SER A 102 0.14 3.52 -4.93
C SER A 102 -0.02 2.01 -4.83
N ALA A 103 -1.05 1.47 -5.47
CA ALA A 103 -1.23 0.03 -5.57
C ALA A 103 -0.13 -0.64 -6.41
N ALA A 104 0.57 0.11 -7.27
CA ALA A 104 1.72 -0.37 -8.01
C ALA A 104 2.87 -0.87 -7.11
N ASP A 105 2.93 -0.39 -5.86
CA ASP A 105 3.97 -0.77 -4.89
C ASP A 105 3.60 -2.00 -4.05
N LEU A 106 2.42 -2.61 -4.24
CA LEU A 106 1.96 -3.74 -3.40
C LEU A 106 2.90 -4.94 -3.45
N GLU A 107 3.48 -5.26 -4.60
CA GLU A 107 4.43 -6.37 -4.73
C GLU A 107 5.81 -6.05 -4.10
N ASN A 108 6.08 -4.79 -3.73
CA ASN A 108 7.35 -4.33 -3.15
C ASN A 108 7.21 -3.79 -1.72
N VAL A 109 6.13 -4.15 -1.01
CA VAL A 109 5.91 -3.69 0.37
C VAL A 109 7.00 -4.20 1.33
N ASN A 110 7.32 -3.44 2.37
CA ASN A 110 8.34 -3.84 3.35
C ASN A 110 7.87 -4.91 4.36
N SER A 111 6.61 -5.35 4.28
CA SER A 111 6.05 -6.36 5.18
C SER A 111 5.28 -7.45 4.44
N TYR A 112 4.02 -7.19 4.13
CA TYR A 112 3.08 -8.08 3.47
C TYR A 112 1.83 -7.29 3.11
N TYR A 113 1.01 -7.83 2.22
CA TYR A 113 -0.36 -7.39 2.02
C TYR A 113 -1.32 -8.57 2.09
N VAL A 114 -2.59 -8.26 2.38
CA VAL A 114 -3.71 -9.18 2.19
C VAL A 114 -4.63 -8.66 1.12
N ARG A 115 -5.20 -9.56 0.33
CA ARG A 115 -6.28 -9.29 -0.62
C ARG A 115 -7.46 -10.18 -0.25
N LEU A 116 -8.65 -9.60 -0.12
CA LEU A 116 -9.90 -10.34 0.04
C LEU A 116 -10.89 -9.91 -1.05
N PHE A 117 -11.23 -10.82 -1.95
CA PHE A 117 -12.34 -10.64 -2.88
C PHE A 117 -13.65 -11.13 -2.27
N VAL A 118 -14.67 -10.27 -2.31
CA VAL A 118 -16.03 -10.58 -1.87
C VAL A 118 -17.02 -10.17 -2.96
N PRO A 119 -17.94 -11.06 -3.37
CA PRO A 119 -18.98 -10.74 -4.34
C PRO A 119 -19.98 -9.73 -3.77
N ASN A 120 -20.71 -9.01 -4.62
CA ASN A 120 -21.66 -7.97 -4.19
C ASN A 120 -22.67 -8.46 -3.13
N ALA A 121 -23.13 -9.71 -3.24
CA ALA A 121 -24.06 -10.33 -2.28
C ALA A 121 -23.47 -10.53 -0.87
N GLY A 122 -22.14 -10.55 -0.75
CA GLY A 122 -21.41 -10.73 0.50
C GLY A 122 -21.02 -9.42 1.19
N LEU A 123 -21.32 -8.26 0.62
CA LEU A 123 -20.99 -6.94 1.17
C LEU A 123 -22.02 -6.42 2.17
N ASN A 124 -22.65 -7.31 2.92
CA ASN A 124 -23.79 -7.03 3.80
C ASN A 124 -23.44 -7.09 5.30
N GLY A 125 -22.17 -7.31 5.65
CA GLY A 125 -21.69 -7.39 7.04
C GLY A 125 -21.98 -8.71 7.75
N GLN A 126 -22.59 -9.69 7.08
CA GLN A 126 -22.76 -11.01 7.66
C GLN A 126 -21.39 -11.70 7.82
N GLU A 127 -21.20 -12.37 8.94
CA GLU A 127 -20.03 -13.22 9.14
C GLU A 127 -20.15 -14.45 8.25
N VAL A 128 -19.05 -14.78 7.58
CA VAL A 128 -18.93 -15.91 6.65
C VAL A 128 -17.86 -16.83 7.20
N ASP A 129 -18.25 -18.05 7.57
CA ASP A 129 -17.32 -19.14 7.84
C ASP A 129 -16.82 -19.73 6.51
N ILE A 130 -15.51 -19.69 6.28
CA ILE A 130 -14.94 -20.14 5.00
C ILE A 130 -15.10 -21.65 4.77
N THR A 131 -15.31 -22.43 5.84
CA THR A 131 -15.46 -23.89 5.78
C THR A 131 -16.91 -24.34 5.55
N ASP A 132 -17.88 -23.46 5.79
CA ASP A 132 -19.31 -23.74 5.65
C ASP A 132 -20.04 -22.57 4.96
N THR A 133 -19.60 -22.25 3.74
CA THR A 133 -20.20 -21.17 2.96
C THR A 133 -20.44 -21.53 1.50
N ASN A 134 -21.56 -21.02 0.98
CA ASN A 134 -21.84 -20.99 -0.44
C ASN A 134 -21.43 -19.69 -1.13
N LEU A 135 -21.02 -18.68 -0.37
CA LEU A 135 -20.53 -17.42 -0.91
C LEU A 135 -19.18 -17.64 -1.60
N ALA A 136 -19.03 -17.17 -2.84
CA ALA A 136 -17.71 -17.12 -3.47
C ALA A 136 -16.80 -16.17 -2.68
N PHE A 137 -15.52 -16.48 -2.59
CA PHE A 137 -14.51 -15.58 -2.06
C PHE A 137 -13.13 -16.01 -2.56
N GLU A 138 -12.19 -15.06 -2.54
CA GLU A 138 -10.76 -15.35 -2.73
C GLU A 138 -9.99 -14.56 -1.68
N PHE A 139 -9.04 -15.22 -1.04
CA PHE A 139 -8.11 -14.59 -0.12
C PHE A 139 -6.68 -14.81 -0.61
N THR A 140 -5.85 -13.78 -0.54
CA THR A 140 -4.42 -13.87 -0.79
C THR A 140 -3.67 -13.20 0.35
N TYR A 141 -2.62 -13.86 0.82
CA TYR A 141 -1.56 -13.28 1.62
C TYR A 141 -0.28 -13.29 0.77
N TYR A 142 0.46 -12.19 0.78
CA TYR A 142 1.76 -12.11 0.12
C TYR A 142 2.78 -11.39 0.99
N SER A 143 3.95 -12.02 1.19
CA SER A 143 5.12 -11.46 1.88
C SER A 143 6.30 -11.44 0.91
N PRO A 144 6.79 -10.28 0.45
CA PRO A 144 7.97 -10.21 -0.39
C PRO A 144 9.27 -10.53 0.37
N TYR A 145 9.25 -10.49 1.72
CA TYR A 145 10.44 -10.83 2.53
C TYR A 145 10.80 -12.31 2.42
N ASP A 146 9.79 -13.18 2.44
CA ASP A 146 9.95 -14.64 2.34
C ASP A 146 9.56 -15.17 0.94
N GLU A 147 9.20 -14.27 0.02
CA GLU A 147 8.58 -14.57 -1.27
C GLU A 147 7.35 -15.51 -1.17
N GLU A 148 6.68 -15.49 -0.01
CA GLU A 148 5.59 -16.39 0.30
C GLU A 148 4.27 -15.84 -0.24
N ARG A 149 3.54 -16.68 -0.99
CA ARG A 149 2.20 -16.38 -1.48
C ARG A 149 1.26 -17.51 -1.10
N ILE A 150 0.25 -17.19 -0.29
CA ILE A 150 -0.82 -18.12 0.09
C ILE A 150 -2.11 -17.65 -0.56
N GLN A 151 -2.82 -18.57 -1.22
CA GLN A 151 -4.09 -18.28 -1.87
C GLN A 151 -5.11 -19.35 -1.49
N ILE A 152 -6.25 -18.90 -0.97
CA ILE A 152 -7.39 -19.78 -0.70
C ILE A 152 -8.63 -19.20 -1.36
N SER A 153 -9.57 -20.06 -1.70
CA SER A 153 -10.85 -19.65 -2.28
C SER A 153 -11.93 -20.67 -1.99
N LYS A 154 -13.18 -20.34 -2.30
CA LYS A 154 -14.28 -21.29 -2.17
C LYS A 154 -13.95 -22.60 -2.91
N GLY A 155 -13.95 -23.72 -2.19
CA GLY A 155 -13.65 -25.06 -2.73
C GLY A 155 -12.15 -25.40 -2.79
N HIS A 156 -11.27 -24.45 -2.47
CA HIS A 156 -9.82 -24.60 -2.42
C HIS A 156 -9.29 -23.97 -1.13
N LEU A 157 -9.61 -24.60 0.00
CA LEU A 157 -9.22 -24.13 1.34
C LEU A 157 -7.92 -24.76 1.84
N GLU A 158 -7.57 -25.93 1.32
CA GLU A 158 -6.58 -26.80 1.96
C GLU A 158 -7.00 -27.05 3.42
N ASP A 159 -6.16 -26.71 4.39
CA ASP A 159 -6.44 -26.80 5.83
C ASP A 159 -7.03 -25.50 6.42
N ALA A 160 -7.19 -24.45 5.61
CA ALA A 160 -7.58 -23.13 6.09
C ALA A 160 -8.99 -23.14 6.70
N ALA A 161 -9.12 -22.44 7.83
CA ALA A 161 -10.39 -22.25 8.51
C ALA A 161 -10.49 -20.82 9.05
N GLY A 162 -11.70 -20.42 9.45
CA GLY A 162 -11.94 -19.12 10.06
C GLY A 162 -13.10 -18.35 9.44
N THR A 163 -13.17 -17.07 9.76
CA THR A 163 -14.27 -16.22 9.35
C THR A 163 -13.79 -14.90 8.73
N PHE A 164 -14.65 -14.32 7.91
CA PHE A 164 -14.55 -12.91 7.53
C PHE A 164 -15.94 -12.27 7.51
N SER A 165 -15.99 -10.94 7.58
CA SER A 165 -17.20 -10.17 7.31
C SER A 165 -16.81 -8.88 6.59
N VAL A 166 -17.59 -8.50 5.58
CA VAL A 166 -17.42 -7.24 4.85
C VAL A 166 -18.77 -6.56 4.70
N SER A 167 -18.85 -5.29 5.07
CA SER A 167 -19.99 -4.42 4.76
C SER A 167 -19.52 -3.22 3.95
N LYS A 168 -20.37 -2.76 3.02
CA LYS A 168 -20.15 -1.54 2.25
C LYS A 168 -21.06 -0.43 2.76
N SER A 169 -20.51 0.71 3.17
CA SER A 169 -21.27 1.89 3.61
C SER A 169 -21.39 2.98 2.55
N ALA A 170 -20.37 3.11 1.69
CA ALA A 170 -20.33 4.04 0.56
C ALA A 170 -19.50 3.43 -0.57
N ASP A 171 -19.35 4.13 -1.70
CA ASP A 171 -18.73 3.55 -2.89
C ASP A 171 -17.30 3.02 -2.69
N ASN A 172 -16.51 3.70 -1.88
CA ASN A 172 -15.16 3.30 -1.50
C ASN A 172 -15.01 3.08 0.01
N GLU A 173 -16.10 3.06 0.79
CA GLU A 173 -16.03 2.83 2.24
C GLU A 173 -16.52 1.43 2.60
N TYR A 174 -15.66 0.71 3.33
CA TYR A 174 -15.93 -0.65 3.76
C TYR A 174 -15.57 -0.84 5.23
N SER A 175 -16.34 -1.68 5.91
CA SER A 175 -15.97 -2.26 7.19
C SER A 175 -15.66 -3.75 6.98
N LEU A 176 -14.52 -4.20 7.49
CA LEU A 176 -13.99 -5.54 7.26
C LEU A 176 -13.49 -6.11 8.59
N THR A 177 -13.79 -7.38 8.84
CA THR A 177 -13.10 -8.21 9.84
C THR A 177 -12.62 -9.49 9.20
N LEU A 178 -11.43 -9.93 9.61
CA LEU A 178 -10.86 -11.20 9.23
C LEU A 178 -10.37 -11.95 10.48
N ASN A 179 -10.54 -13.26 10.48
CA ASN A 179 -9.96 -14.17 11.45
C ASN A 179 -9.74 -15.52 10.78
N LEU A 180 -8.61 -15.65 10.09
CA LEU A 180 -8.22 -16.84 9.34
C LEU A 180 -7.06 -17.54 10.05
N LYS A 181 -7.06 -18.87 10.00
CA LYS A 181 -6.07 -19.75 10.63
C LYS A 181 -5.77 -20.91 9.69
N TYR A 182 -4.64 -21.56 9.95
CA TYR A 182 -4.20 -22.75 9.21
C TYR A 182 -3.96 -22.45 7.72
N LEU A 183 -3.50 -21.24 7.42
CA LEU A 183 -3.16 -20.82 6.06
C LEU A 183 -1.78 -21.38 5.65
N GLY A 184 -1.65 -21.78 4.39
CA GLY A 184 -0.42 -22.36 3.83
C GLY A 184 -0.14 -23.74 4.41
N ASP A 185 1.11 -23.99 4.84
CA ASP A 185 1.53 -25.23 5.54
C ASP A 185 0.96 -25.34 6.97
N ASN A 186 -0.31 -24.96 7.17
CA ASN A 186 -1.06 -25.04 8.42
C ASN A 186 -0.46 -24.22 9.58
N SER A 187 0.32 -23.19 9.26
CA SER A 187 1.13 -22.45 10.24
C SER A 187 0.66 -21.01 10.43
N LEU A 188 0.17 -20.37 9.36
CA LEU A 188 -0.12 -18.94 9.38
C LEU A 188 -1.53 -18.66 9.92
N LYS A 189 -1.62 -17.68 10.81
CA LYS A 189 -2.88 -17.09 11.29
C LYS A 189 -2.87 -15.61 11.01
N ILE A 190 -3.99 -15.10 10.54
CA ILE A 190 -4.15 -13.68 10.27
C ILE A 190 -5.52 -13.23 10.75
N SER A 191 -5.53 -12.19 11.57
CA SER A 191 -6.74 -11.55 12.03
C SER A 191 -6.61 -10.05 11.94
N GLY A 192 -7.71 -9.33 12.04
CA GLY A 192 -7.69 -7.89 11.90
C GLY A 192 -9.05 -7.31 11.57
N ASN A 193 -9.09 -5.99 11.58
CA ASN A 193 -10.26 -5.23 11.23
C ASN A 193 -9.85 -3.95 10.52
N TYR A 194 -10.75 -3.47 9.68
CA TYR A 194 -10.61 -2.18 9.03
C TYR A 194 -11.98 -1.53 8.89
N ASN A 195 -12.06 -0.24 9.13
CA ASN A 195 -13.24 0.56 8.86
C ASN A 195 -12.79 1.90 8.27
N GLY A 196 -13.18 2.17 7.03
CA GLY A 196 -12.82 3.42 6.36
C GLY A 196 -12.85 3.38 4.85
N ALA A 197 -12.30 4.44 4.25
CA ALA A 197 -12.20 4.62 2.82
C ALA A 197 -10.97 3.91 2.23
N PHE A 198 -11.18 3.19 1.14
CA PHE A 198 -10.13 2.58 0.34
C PHE A 198 -9.77 3.51 -0.83
N ALA A 199 -8.49 3.57 -1.17
CA ALA A 199 -8.03 4.19 -2.42
C ALA A 199 -8.37 3.27 -3.60
N VAL A 200 -8.52 3.83 -4.80
CA VAL A 200 -8.72 3.00 -6.00
C VAL A 200 -7.46 2.16 -6.23
N TYR A 201 -7.65 0.87 -6.52
CA TYR A 201 -6.58 0.03 -7.04
C TYR A 201 -6.25 0.49 -8.45
N ASP A 202 -5.22 1.33 -8.53
CA ASP A 202 -4.67 1.86 -9.77
C ASP A 202 -3.18 1.59 -9.79
N THR A 203 -2.76 0.75 -10.73
CA THR A 203 -1.35 0.42 -10.96
C THR A 203 -0.74 1.25 -12.08
N THR A 204 -1.49 2.21 -12.64
CA THR A 204 -0.94 3.15 -13.60
C THR A 204 0.11 4.01 -12.91
N ILE A 205 1.32 3.98 -13.46
CA ILE A 205 2.39 4.85 -13.02
C ILE A 205 2.21 6.16 -13.79
N PRO A 206 1.99 7.30 -13.10
CA PRO A 206 1.77 8.57 -13.77
C PRO A 206 3.00 8.99 -14.58
N ASN A 207 2.75 9.65 -15.72
CA ASN A 207 3.77 10.28 -16.53
C ASN A 207 4.26 11.55 -15.84
N GLU A 208 5.19 11.41 -14.90
CA GLU A 208 5.71 12.51 -14.08
C GLU A 208 7.18 12.33 -13.73
N TYR A 209 7.80 13.40 -13.27
CA TYR A 209 9.08 13.35 -12.56
C TYR A 209 9.01 14.12 -11.25
N ARG A 210 9.92 13.82 -10.33
CA ARG A 210 9.93 14.35 -8.97
C ARG A 210 11.34 14.49 -8.43
N LEU A 211 11.59 15.57 -7.69
CA LEU A 211 12.82 15.78 -6.94
C LEU A 211 12.58 15.49 -5.45
N GLY A 212 13.18 14.41 -4.93
CA GLY A 212 12.98 13.92 -3.57
C GLY A 212 11.66 13.16 -3.40
N ALA A 213 11.58 12.31 -2.38
CA ALA A 213 10.37 11.52 -2.10
C ALA A 213 9.13 12.40 -1.86
N ASP A 214 9.33 13.50 -1.11
CA ASP A 214 8.31 14.47 -0.73
C ASP A 214 8.16 15.63 -1.73
N GLY A 215 8.89 15.58 -2.85
CA GLY A 215 8.82 16.62 -3.89
C GLY A 215 7.44 16.67 -4.55
N THR A 216 7.00 17.86 -4.94
CA THR A 216 5.80 18.00 -5.76
C THR A 216 6.04 17.35 -7.12
N PRO A 217 5.24 16.36 -7.54
CA PRO A 217 5.39 15.76 -8.85
C PRO A 217 5.10 16.76 -9.98
N VAL A 218 5.83 16.63 -11.08
CA VAL A 218 5.63 17.42 -12.29
C VAL A 218 5.20 16.50 -13.41
N THR A 219 3.97 16.67 -13.88
CA THR A 219 3.42 15.94 -15.02
C THR A 219 4.20 16.25 -16.29
N ILE A 220 4.62 15.20 -16.99
CA ILE A 220 5.25 15.27 -18.30
C ILE A 220 4.14 15.31 -19.35
N GLN A 221 4.09 16.37 -20.15
CA GLN A 221 3.04 16.60 -21.14
C GLN A 221 3.55 16.55 -22.59
N SER A 222 4.86 16.53 -22.80
CA SER A 222 5.45 16.34 -24.13
C SER A 222 6.80 15.64 -24.03
N VAL A 223 7.02 14.70 -24.95
CA VAL A 223 8.27 13.97 -25.11
C VAL A 223 8.65 13.94 -26.58
N VAL A 224 9.87 14.37 -26.88
CA VAL A 224 10.48 14.34 -28.22
C VAL A 224 11.75 13.52 -28.15
N ILE A 225 11.90 12.59 -29.07
CA ILE A 225 13.09 11.75 -29.21
C ILE A 225 13.83 12.18 -30.47
N ASP A 226 15.08 12.60 -30.31
CA ASP A 226 15.99 12.93 -31.40
C ASP A 226 16.98 11.78 -31.64
N LYS A 227 16.90 11.18 -32.82
CA LYS A 227 17.74 10.10 -33.32
C LYS A 227 18.54 10.53 -34.55
N THR A 228 18.72 11.83 -34.78
CA THR A 228 19.48 12.33 -35.95
C THR A 228 20.98 12.02 -35.86
N ASP A 229 21.53 11.93 -34.64
CA ASP A 229 22.92 11.49 -34.42
C ASP A 229 23.10 10.01 -34.74
N ALA A 230 24.24 9.59 -35.30
CA ALA A 230 24.45 8.22 -35.75
C ALA A 230 24.43 7.16 -34.61
N ASP A 231 24.86 7.53 -33.41
CA ASP A 231 25.11 6.61 -32.28
C ASP A 231 24.24 6.96 -31.04
N ILE A 232 23.84 8.22 -30.92
CA ILE A 232 23.16 8.75 -29.74
C ILE A 232 21.67 8.95 -30.00
N CYS A 233 20.89 8.70 -28.95
CA CYS A 233 19.51 9.08 -28.82
C CYS A 233 19.39 10.13 -27.71
N VAL A 234 18.65 11.22 -27.96
CA VAL A 234 18.34 12.26 -26.98
C VAL A 234 16.84 12.35 -26.77
N ILE A 235 16.40 12.23 -25.53
CA ILE A 235 14.99 12.26 -25.14
C ILE A 235 14.75 13.51 -24.31
N TYR A 236 13.92 14.41 -24.83
CA TYR A 236 13.53 15.64 -24.17
C TYR A 236 12.18 15.46 -23.51
N LEU A 237 12.07 15.80 -22.23
CA LEU A 237 10.83 15.73 -21.46
C LEU A 237 10.43 17.14 -21.03
N SER A 238 9.17 17.50 -21.24
CA SER A 238 8.64 18.81 -20.84
C SER A 238 7.27 18.69 -20.18
N ARG A 239 7.05 19.55 -19.19
CA ARG A 239 5.74 19.83 -18.59
C ARG A 239 4.82 20.64 -19.51
N GLN A 240 5.34 21.23 -20.58
CA GLN A 240 4.55 21.99 -21.54
C GLN A 240 3.88 21.04 -22.54
N PRO A 241 2.57 21.15 -22.78
CA PRO A 241 1.88 20.28 -23.74
C PRO A 241 2.13 20.70 -25.19
N GLY A 242 2.01 19.73 -26.10
CA GLY A 242 1.97 19.97 -27.56
C GLY A 242 3.32 20.26 -28.23
N ILE A 243 4.45 20.03 -27.56
CA ILE A 243 5.78 20.23 -28.17
C ILE A 243 6.15 18.98 -28.98
N THR A 244 6.42 19.17 -30.27
CA THR A 244 6.73 18.07 -31.22
C THR A 244 8.07 18.25 -31.95
N THR A 245 8.88 19.25 -31.58
CA THR A 245 10.16 19.53 -32.25
C THR A 245 11.30 19.70 -31.26
N VAL A 246 12.53 19.39 -31.67
CA VAL A 246 13.74 19.61 -30.86
C VAL A 246 13.93 21.09 -30.52
N ALA A 247 13.68 21.98 -31.50
CA ALA A 247 13.76 23.43 -31.27
C ALA A 247 12.76 23.92 -30.22
N GLY A 248 11.53 23.38 -30.21
CA GLY A 248 10.53 23.66 -29.18
C GLY A 248 10.90 23.13 -27.80
N MET A 249 11.77 22.12 -27.73
CA MET A 249 12.28 21.53 -26.49
C MET A 249 13.49 22.26 -25.89
N SER A 250 13.79 23.49 -26.33
CA SER A 250 14.90 24.29 -25.77
C SER A 250 14.78 24.55 -24.26
N ALA A 251 13.55 24.49 -23.73
CA ALA A 251 13.24 24.60 -22.30
C ALA A 251 12.72 23.29 -21.70
N ALA A 252 13.15 22.14 -22.23
CA ALA A 252 12.86 20.84 -21.64
C ALA A 252 13.27 20.80 -20.17
N ASP A 253 12.42 20.21 -19.34
CA ASP A 253 12.63 20.09 -17.90
C ASP A 253 13.74 19.09 -17.59
N ALA A 254 13.75 17.97 -18.33
CA ALA A 254 14.77 16.95 -18.25
C ALA A 254 15.17 16.49 -19.66
N VAL A 255 16.44 16.11 -19.81
CA VAL A 255 16.97 15.55 -21.05
C VAL A 255 17.75 14.28 -20.73
N VAL A 256 17.35 13.16 -21.30
CA VAL A 256 18.06 11.88 -21.19
C VAL A 256 18.82 11.62 -22.48
N ARG A 257 20.13 11.38 -22.38
CA ARG A 257 20.99 11.02 -23.51
C ARG A 257 21.53 9.62 -23.28
N LEU A 258 21.49 8.76 -24.30
CA LEU A 258 21.96 7.39 -24.24
C LEU A 258 22.35 6.89 -25.64
N SER A 259 23.01 5.73 -25.70
CA SER A 259 23.26 5.01 -26.95
C SER A 259 21.95 4.53 -27.58
N LYS A 260 21.84 4.58 -28.91
CA LYS A 260 20.71 4.01 -29.66
C LYS A 260 20.54 2.51 -29.43
N THR A 261 21.61 1.82 -29.08
CA THR A 261 21.58 0.38 -28.76
C THR A 261 20.86 0.07 -27.45
N MET A 262 20.62 1.08 -26.60
CA MET A 262 19.98 0.96 -25.28
C MET A 262 18.49 1.32 -25.30
N LEU A 263 17.84 1.27 -26.47
CA LEU A 263 16.39 1.42 -26.62
C LEU A 263 15.66 0.08 -26.43
N ASP A 264 16.23 -0.81 -25.61
CA ASP A 264 15.85 -2.21 -25.40
C ASP A 264 15.03 -2.45 -24.11
N GLY A 265 14.77 -1.38 -23.33
CA GLY A 265 14.08 -1.46 -22.04
C GLY A 265 14.95 -1.97 -20.89
N VAL A 266 16.24 -2.23 -21.09
CA VAL A 266 17.13 -2.71 -20.03
C VAL A 266 17.58 -1.54 -19.16
N LEU A 267 17.43 -1.69 -17.84
CA LEU A 267 17.89 -0.68 -16.87
C LEU A 267 19.42 -0.64 -16.83
N ARG A 268 19.99 0.54 -17.12
CA ARG A 268 21.44 0.76 -17.19
C ARG A 268 21.85 1.97 -16.37
N GLY A 269 22.92 1.83 -15.59
CA GLY A 269 23.49 2.90 -14.78
C GLY A 269 24.52 3.74 -15.54
N PHE A 270 24.93 4.87 -14.97
CA PHE A 270 26.07 5.65 -15.47
C PHE A 270 27.38 4.86 -15.40
N SER A 271 27.49 3.92 -14.44
CA SER A 271 28.60 2.98 -14.34
C SER A 271 28.40 1.79 -15.29
N GLY A 272 29.50 1.19 -15.72
CA GLY A 272 29.50 0.02 -16.59
C GLY A 272 30.56 0.14 -17.68
N ASP A 273 30.20 -0.34 -18.87
CA ASP A 273 31.06 -0.39 -20.05
C ASP A 273 31.13 0.95 -20.81
N ASP A 274 31.70 0.91 -22.02
CA ASP A 274 31.85 2.06 -22.90
C ASP A 274 30.53 2.55 -23.53
N GLU A 275 29.47 1.75 -23.49
CA GLU A 275 28.14 2.21 -23.86
C GLU A 275 27.51 2.96 -22.67
N ASN A 276 27.68 2.48 -21.42
CA ASN A 276 27.17 3.15 -20.22
C ASN A 276 27.70 4.59 -20.07
N VAL A 277 28.93 4.88 -20.51
CA VAL A 277 29.49 6.25 -20.40
C VAL A 277 28.77 7.27 -21.28
N LYS A 278 27.98 6.83 -22.27
CA LYS A 278 27.17 7.70 -23.13
C LYS A 278 25.88 8.16 -22.42
N ILE A 279 25.51 7.53 -21.31
CA ILE A 279 24.33 7.87 -20.53
C ILE A 279 24.57 9.18 -19.78
N SER A 280 23.66 10.12 -19.93
CA SER A 280 23.58 11.31 -19.08
C SER A 280 22.15 11.79 -18.92
N ILE A 281 21.85 12.41 -17.78
CA ILE A 281 20.57 13.05 -17.50
C ILE A 281 20.85 14.51 -17.21
N THR A 282 20.18 15.42 -17.89
CA THR A 282 20.25 16.86 -17.63
C THR A 282 18.97 17.31 -16.94
N TYR A 283 19.09 18.06 -15.86
CA TYR A 283 17.98 18.65 -15.12
C TYR A 283 18.37 20.05 -14.64
N GLU A 284 17.50 21.04 -14.84
CA GLU A 284 17.78 22.47 -14.57
C GLU A 284 19.14 22.96 -15.14
N GLY A 285 19.48 22.51 -16.35
CA GLY A 285 20.73 22.89 -17.02
C GLY A 285 22.00 22.22 -16.48
N VAL A 286 21.90 21.33 -15.50
CA VAL A 286 23.04 20.55 -14.98
C VAL A 286 23.00 19.14 -15.55
N THR A 287 24.09 18.72 -16.21
CA THR A 287 24.24 17.36 -16.76
C THR A 287 24.94 16.43 -15.77
N TYR A 288 24.23 15.37 -15.40
CA TYR A 288 24.70 14.26 -14.57
C TYR A 288 25.08 13.07 -15.46
N SER A 289 26.31 12.59 -15.33
CA SER A 289 26.86 11.47 -16.09
C SER A 289 27.98 10.81 -15.30
N ARG A 290 28.50 9.68 -15.77
CA ARG A 290 29.64 9.01 -15.14
C ARG A 290 30.78 9.96 -14.82
N ALA A 291 31.16 10.83 -15.75
CA ALA A 291 32.30 11.73 -15.60
C ALA A 291 32.14 12.67 -14.38
N ASN A 292 30.91 13.12 -14.10
CA ASN A 292 30.65 14.13 -13.08
C ASN A 292 30.05 13.57 -11.78
N THR A 293 29.66 12.29 -11.78
CA THR A 293 29.26 11.55 -10.57
C THR A 293 30.37 10.68 -10.01
N THR A 294 31.40 10.35 -10.81
CA THR A 294 32.60 9.67 -10.29
C THR A 294 33.29 10.61 -9.30
N LEU A 295 33.53 10.15 -8.07
CA LEU A 295 33.96 10.92 -6.88
C LEU A 295 32.88 11.77 -6.18
N GLY A 296 31.60 11.67 -6.56
CA GLY A 296 30.48 12.28 -5.82
C GLY A 296 30.37 13.80 -5.94
N ASN A 297 30.96 14.40 -6.98
CA ASN A 297 31.06 15.87 -7.11
C ASN A 297 29.70 16.55 -7.35
N LEU A 298 28.74 15.91 -8.04
CA LEU A 298 27.41 16.47 -8.30
C LEU A 298 26.24 15.60 -7.80
N ALA A 299 26.40 14.28 -7.89
CA ALA A 299 25.43 13.29 -7.45
C ALA A 299 26.14 11.94 -7.17
N LEU A 300 25.46 11.02 -6.50
CA LEU A 300 25.99 9.67 -6.22
C LEU A 300 26.00 8.77 -7.46
N GLY A 301 25.14 9.03 -8.44
CA GLY A 301 25.06 8.28 -9.68
C GLY A 301 23.73 8.53 -10.40
N GLY A 302 23.39 7.62 -11.31
CA GLY A 302 22.11 7.65 -12.01
C GLY A 302 21.95 6.45 -12.92
N ARG A 303 20.72 6.25 -13.40
CA ARG A 303 20.31 5.13 -14.22
C ARG A 303 19.11 5.48 -15.08
N THR A 304 18.92 4.75 -16.17
CA THR A 304 17.74 4.88 -17.03
C THR A 304 17.43 3.55 -17.70
N SER A 305 16.16 3.31 -18.00
CA SER A 305 15.69 2.29 -18.93
C SER A 305 14.85 3.01 -19.98
N VAL A 306 15.02 2.67 -21.25
CA VAL A 306 14.23 3.21 -22.36
C VAL A 306 13.89 2.06 -23.30
N SER A 307 12.61 1.83 -23.53
CA SER A 307 12.09 0.93 -24.57
C SER A 307 11.35 1.77 -25.60
N LEU A 308 11.76 1.73 -26.86
CA LEU A 308 11.09 2.46 -27.95
C LEU A 308 10.55 1.47 -28.97
N GLN A 309 9.24 1.47 -29.17
CA GLN A 309 8.55 0.65 -30.17
C GLN A 309 7.71 1.54 -31.08
N GLY A 310 8.19 1.76 -32.31
CA GLY A 310 7.58 2.73 -33.21
C GLY A 310 7.58 4.14 -32.61
N ASN A 311 6.39 4.69 -32.38
CA ASN A 311 6.19 6.01 -31.76
C ASN A 311 5.76 5.93 -30.30
N GLU A 312 5.87 4.78 -29.64
CA GLU A 312 5.60 4.64 -28.21
C GLU A 312 6.89 4.38 -27.45
N VAL A 313 7.09 5.12 -26.36
CA VAL A 313 8.21 4.90 -25.45
C VAL A 313 7.68 4.48 -24.08
N GLU A 314 8.41 3.60 -23.42
CA GLU A 314 8.34 3.40 -21.97
C GLU A 314 9.73 3.65 -21.39
N MET A 315 9.84 4.56 -20.44
CA MET A 315 11.11 4.94 -19.86
C MET A 315 11.04 5.26 -18.36
N THR A 316 12.15 4.97 -17.69
CA THR A 316 12.46 5.46 -16.35
C THR A 316 13.80 6.16 -16.36
N PHE A 317 13.96 7.16 -15.52
CA PHE A 317 15.27 7.77 -15.28
C PHE A 317 15.40 8.18 -13.82
N GLU A 318 16.62 8.11 -13.31
CA GLU A 318 16.94 8.50 -11.95
C GLU A 318 18.34 9.11 -11.87
N VAL A 319 18.47 10.19 -11.12
CA VAL A 319 19.76 10.72 -10.63
C VAL A 319 19.74 10.64 -9.12
N VAL A 320 20.64 9.83 -8.57
CA VAL A 320 20.65 9.47 -7.15
C VAL A 320 21.50 10.46 -6.35
N GLY A 321 20.95 11.00 -5.26
CA GLY A 321 21.72 11.75 -4.28
C GLY A 321 22.35 13.03 -4.83
N ILE A 322 21.54 13.94 -5.39
CA ILE A 322 21.99 15.20 -5.97
C ILE A 322 22.45 16.16 -4.86
N LYS A 323 23.73 16.55 -4.89
CA LYS A 323 24.37 17.37 -3.84
C LYS A 323 23.73 18.76 -3.69
N LYS A 324 23.33 19.38 -4.79
CA LYS A 324 22.62 20.68 -4.81
C LYS A 324 21.33 20.66 -3.97
N TYR A 325 20.71 19.50 -3.81
CA TYR A 325 19.40 19.33 -3.16
C TYR A 325 19.49 18.50 -1.88
N GLY A 326 20.63 18.56 -1.18
CA GLY A 326 20.78 17.85 0.10
C GLY A 326 20.68 16.32 -0.04
N ASP A 327 21.27 15.77 -1.10
CA ASP A 327 21.23 14.34 -1.42
C ASP A 327 19.84 13.80 -1.78
N ALA A 328 18.90 14.65 -2.20
CA ALA A 328 17.66 14.21 -2.82
C ALA A 328 17.90 13.58 -4.19
N SER A 329 17.12 12.55 -4.53
CA SER A 329 17.14 11.93 -5.86
C SER A 329 16.10 12.56 -6.79
N LEU A 330 16.43 12.73 -8.06
CA LEU A 330 15.46 13.00 -9.12
C LEU A 330 15.04 11.66 -9.72
N SER A 331 13.74 11.39 -9.83
CA SER A 331 13.20 10.21 -10.51
C SER A 331 12.06 10.59 -11.45
N GLY A 332 11.88 9.85 -12.54
CA GLY A 332 10.76 10.05 -13.45
C GLY A 332 10.40 8.81 -14.24
N TYR A 333 9.14 8.76 -14.65
CA TYR A 333 8.54 7.72 -15.49
C TYR A 333 7.76 8.37 -16.63
N TYR A 334 7.84 7.77 -17.82
CA TYR A 334 6.95 8.10 -18.92
C TYR A 334 6.63 6.86 -19.73
N LYS A 335 5.34 6.67 -20.02
CA LYS A 335 4.85 5.71 -21.01
C LYS A 335 3.82 6.35 -21.91
N GLY A 336 4.02 6.25 -23.21
CA GLY A 336 3.03 6.70 -24.19
C GLY A 336 3.64 7.14 -25.52
N ALA A 337 2.81 7.77 -26.34
CA ALA A 337 3.19 8.26 -27.65
C ALA A 337 4.22 9.39 -27.56
N VAL A 338 5.13 9.44 -28.53
CA VAL A 338 6.20 10.43 -28.65
C VAL A 338 6.36 10.90 -30.08
N THR A 339 6.97 12.07 -30.26
CA THR A 339 7.47 12.48 -31.59
C THR A 339 8.91 12.02 -31.75
N VAL A 340 9.19 11.23 -32.78
CA VAL A 340 10.55 10.78 -33.12
C VAL A 340 11.07 11.58 -34.30
N ILE A 341 12.25 12.17 -34.16
CA ILE A 341 12.99 12.86 -35.21
C ILE A 341 14.13 11.96 -35.64
N GLU A 342 14.23 11.67 -36.93
CA GLU A 342 15.26 10.79 -37.52
C GLU A 342 16.10 11.53 -38.56
#